data_AF-G5HSM2-F1
#
_entry.id   AF-G5HSM2-F1
#
_cell.length_a   1.000
_cell.length_b   1.000
_cell.length_c   1.000
_cell.angle_alpha   90.00
_cell.angle_beta   90.00
_cell.angle_gamma   90.00
#
_symmetry.space_group_name_H-M   'P 1'
#
loop_
_entity.id
_entity.type
_entity.pdbx_description
1 polymer ?
#
loop_
_entity_poly.entity_id
_entity_poly.type
_entity_poly.pdbx_seq_one_letter_code
_entity_poly.pdbx_strand_id
1 'polypeptide(L)'
;MYDYFHRQLLKRHYLMADEAPIQVLKEPDRRPQSKSYVWLMRSGEDRLPPIILYHYTETRAGGNAVGFLERIDDGTYVMVDGYSGYNKLKKIRRCCCYAHIRRYLIEAIPNGHDKDYSHPAVQGVLYCNKLF
;
A
#
# COMPACT_ATOMS: atom_id res chain seq x y z
N MET A 1 -19.26 -4.29 -13.17
CA MET A 1 -18.91 -2.94 -12.69
C MET A 1 -17.45 -2.87 -12.21
N TYR A 2 -16.98 -3.84 -11.41
CA TYR A 2 -15.58 -3.94 -10.96
C TYR A 2 -14.56 -3.86 -12.12
N ASP A 3 -14.70 -4.70 -13.15
CA ASP A 3 -13.72 -4.75 -14.25
C ASP A 3 -13.64 -3.44 -15.04
N TYR A 4 -14.76 -2.71 -15.13
CA TYR A 4 -14.77 -1.39 -15.74
C TYR A 4 -13.88 -0.43 -14.95
N PHE A 5 -14.09 -0.33 -13.63
CA PHE A 5 -13.29 0.55 -12.79
C PHE A 5 -11.84 0.09 -12.67
N HIS A 6 -11.56 -1.21 -12.71
CA HIS A 6 -10.19 -1.73 -12.78
C HIS A 6 -9.49 -1.23 -14.06
N ARG A 7 -10.14 -1.34 -15.23
CA ARG A 7 -9.60 -0.78 -16.47
C ARG A 7 -9.43 0.73 -16.43
N GLN A 8 -10.32 1.48 -15.78
CA GLN A 8 -10.14 2.94 -15.64
C GLN A 8 -9.05 3.31 -14.63
N LEU A 9 -8.86 2.49 -13.59
CA LEU A 9 -7.79 2.66 -12.60
C LEU A 9 -6.41 2.48 -13.23
N LEU A 10 -6.25 1.46 -14.08
CA LEU A 10 -4.97 1.18 -14.75
C LEU A 10 -4.54 2.26 -15.76
N LYS A 11 -5.44 3.16 -16.14
CA LYS A 11 -5.13 4.34 -16.97
C LYS A 11 -4.65 5.54 -16.16
N ARG A 12 -4.65 5.46 -14.82
CA ARG A 12 -4.23 6.58 -13.96
C ARG A 12 -2.71 6.62 -13.86
N HIS A 13 -2.15 7.83 -13.92
CA HIS A 13 -0.71 8.04 -13.77
C HIS A 13 -0.25 7.99 -12.29
N TYR A 14 -1.17 8.19 -11.35
CA TYR A 14 -0.90 8.13 -9.91
C TYR A 14 -1.83 7.11 -9.26
N LEU A 15 -1.25 6.23 -8.46
CA LEU A 15 -1.96 5.20 -7.72
C LEU A 15 -1.42 5.10 -6.30
N MET A 16 -2.24 4.56 -5.41
CA MET A 16 -1.84 4.15 -4.07
C MET A 16 -2.28 2.70 -3.87
N ALA A 17 -1.43 1.89 -3.26
CA ALA A 17 -1.76 0.51 -2.94
C ALA A 17 -1.29 0.13 -1.54
N ASP A 18 -2.08 -0.71 -0.88
CA ASP A 18 -1.77 -1.30 0.42
C ASP A 18 -2.44 -2.67 0.53
N GLU A 19 -1.96 -3.51 1.43
CA GLU A 19 -2.53 -4.83 1.67
C GLU A 19 -2.74 -5.10 3.16
N ALA A 20 -3.99 -5.42 3.50
CA ALA A 20 -4.39 -5.69 4.87
C ALA A 20 -4.66 -7.20 5.04
N PRO A 21 -4.10 -7.83 6.09
CA PRO A 21 -4.47 -9.20 6.43
C PRO A 21 -5.92 -9.22 6.94
N ILE A 22 -6.70 -10.17 6.46
CA ILE A 22 -8.06 -10.46 6.91
C ILE A 22 -8.22 -11.94 7.24
N GLN A 23 -9.27 -12.27 7.96
CA GLN A 23 -9.65 -13.63 8.29
C GLN A 23 -10.99 -13.97 7.63
N VAL A 24 -11.05 -15.07 6.88
CA VAL A 24 -12.28 -15.55 6.25
C VAL A 24 -12.73 -16.82 6.96
N LEU A 25 -13.82 -16.73 7.71
CA LEU A 25 -14.26 -17.82 8.60
C LEU A 25 -14.76 -19.07 7.87
N LYS A 26 -15.28 -18.91 6.64
CA LYS A 26 -15.88 -19.99 5.84
C LYS A 26 -15.27 -20.03 4.44
N GLU A 27 -13.95 -19.94 4.38
CA GLU A 27 -13.22 -20.07 3.12
C GLU A 27 -13.16 -21.54 2.69
N PRO A 28 -13.57 -21.88 1.46
CA PRO A 28 -13.43 -23.24 0.95
C PRO A 28 -11.99 -23.73 1.06
N ASP A 29 -11.81 -24.98 1.49
CA ASP A 29 -10.52 -25.67 1.56
C ASP A 29 -9.42 -25.00 2.41
N ARG A 30 -9.79 -24.00 3.23
CA ARG A 30 -8.86 -23.27 4.10
C ARG A 30 -9.36 -23.19 5.53
N ARG A 31 -8.43 -23.29 6.48
CA ARG A 31 -8.76 -23.20 7.91
C ARG A 31 -9.19 -21.76 8.25
N PRO A 32 -10.17 -21.56 9.15
CA PRO A 32 -10.59 -20.22 9.54
C PRO A 32 -9.47 -19.33 10.06
N GLN A 33 -8.42 -19.89 10.68
CA GLN A 33 -7.27 -19.13 11.22
C GLN A 33 -6.24 -18.74 10.15
N SER A 34 -6.43 -19.17 8.90
CA SER A 34 -5.56 -18.81 7.78
C SER A 34 -5.66 -17.31 7.51
N LYS A 35 -4.52 -16.67 7.24
CA LYS A 35 -4.51 -15.28 6.79
C LYS A 35 -4.84 -15.22 5.31
N SER A 36 -5.81 -14.38 4.97
CA SER A 36 -6.10 -13.94 3.62
C SER A 36 -5.81 -12.45 3.53
N TYR A 37 -5.85 -11.87 2.33
CA TYR A 37 -5.45 -10.49 2.13
C TYR A 37 -6.47 -9.76 1.26
N VAL A 38 -6.75 -8.53 1.63
CA VAL A 38 -7.41 -7.57 0.75
C VAL A 38 -6.39 -6.53 0.36
N TRP A 39 -6.17 -6.42 -0.95
CA TRP A 39 -5.39 -5.38 -1.58
C TRP A 39 -6.30 -4.20 -1.85
N LEU A 40 -6.00 -3.05 -1.24
CA LEU A 40 -6.67 -1.80 -1.53
C LEU A 40 -5.87 -1.08 -2.62
N MET A 41 -6.54 -0.76 -3.71
CA MET A 41 -5.96 -0.04 -4.85
C MET A 41 -6.78 1.21 -5.11
N ARG A 42 -6.12 2.36 -5.09
CA ARG A 42 -6.79 3.66 -5.15
C ARG A 42 -6.15 4.55 -6.22
N SER A 43 -6.97 5.31 -6.94
CA SER A 43 -6.48 6.39 -7.81
C SER A 43 -5.78 7.47 -6.98
N GLY A 44 -4.69 8.03 -7.49
CA GLY A 44 -4.05 9.19 -6.89
C GLY A 44 -4.92 10.44 -6.97
N GLU A 45 -4.41 11.54 -6.40
CA GLU A 45 -5.06 12.84 -6.44
C GLU A 45 -4.80 13.52 -7.80
N ASP A 46 -5.53 13.07 -8.82
CA ASP A 46 -5.38 13.50 -10.21
C ASP A 46 -6.56 14.36 -10.70
N ARG A 47 -7.41 14.85 -9.78
CA ARG A 47 -8.63 15.65 -10.04
C ARG A 47 -9.71 14.97 -10.88
N LEU A 48 -9.60 13.67 -11.12
CA LEU A 48 -10.64 12.87 -11.75
C LEU A 48 -11.48 12.17 -10.67
N PRO A 49 -12.64 11.56 -11.04
CA PRO A 49 -13.43 10.81 -10.08
C PRO A 49 -12.59 9.74 -9.36
N PRO A 50 -12.64 9.67 -8.02
CA PRO A 50 -11.84 8.74 -7.25
C PRO A 50 -12.30 7.31 -7.50
N ILE A 51 -11.33 6.41 -7.64
CA ILE A 51 -11.57 4.98 -7.77
C ILE A 51 -10.89 4.28 -6.61
N ILE A 52 -11.64 3.44 -5.89
CA ILE A 52 -11.14 2.59 -4.81
C ILE A 52 -11.61 1.17 -5.12
N LEU A 53 -10.67 0.24 -5.21
CA LEU A 53 -10.93 -1.17 -5.45
C LEU A 53 -10.34 -2.00 -4.31
N TYR A 54 -11.12 -2.99 -3.88
CA TYR A 54 -10.71 -4.00 -2.92
C TYR A 54 -10.58 -5.32 -3.67
N HIS A 55 -9.37 -5.87 -3.69
CA HIS A 55 -9.06 -7.11 -4.38
C HIS A 55 -8.66 -8.18 -3.37
N TYR A 56 -9.45 -9.25 -3.31
CA TYR A 56 -9.21 -10.36 -2.41
C TYR A 56 -8.21 -11.35 -2.99
N THR A 57 -7.28 -11.82 -2.17
CA THR A 57 -6.43 -12.98 -2.48
C THR A 57 -6.13 -13.80 -1.25
N GLU A 58 -5.91 -15.10 -1.44
CA GLU A 58 -5.59 -16.04 -0.36
C GLU A 58 -4.22 -15.81 0.29
N THR A 59 -3.29 -15.19 -0.45
CA THR A 59 -1.90 -15.00 -0.02
C THR A 59 -1.48 -13.54 -0.14
N ARG A 60 -0.40 -13.16 0.56
CA ARG A 60 0.25 -11.84 0.38
C ARG A 60 1.23 -11.82 -0.79
N ALA A 61 1.26 -12.85 -1.64
CA ALA A 61 2.33 -12.99 -2.61
C ALA A 61 2.38 -11.78 -3.55
N GLY A 62 3.58 -11.21 -3.77
CA GLY A 62 3.73 -10.08 -4.70
C GLY A 62 3.26 -10.36 -6.13
N GLY A 63 3.08 -11.63 -6.52
CA GLY A 63 2.44 -12.02 -7.78
C GLY A 63 1.00 -11.52 -7.91
N ASN A 64 0.29 -11.37 -6.79
CA ASN A 64 -1.08 -10.84 -6.76
C ASN A 64 -1.10 -9.36 -7.18
N ALA A 65 -0.18 -8.55 -6.66
CA ALA A 65 -0.01 -7.16 -7.09
C ALA A 65 0.42 -7.06 -8.57
N VAL A 66 1.30 -7.97 -9.02
CA VAL A 66 1.73 -8.03 -10.44
C VAL A 66 0.55 -8.33 -11.36
N GLY A 67 -0.27 -9.34 -11.05
CA GLY A 67 -1.45 -9.67 -11.84
C GLY A 67 -2.47 -8.53 -11.85
N PHE A 68 -2.69 -7.87 -10.71
CA PHE A 68 -3.62 -6.74 -10.64
C PHE A 68 -3.15 -5.54 -11.47
N LEU A 69 -1.84 -5.26 -11.51
CA LEU A 69 -1.25 -4.08 -12.17
C LEU A 69 -0.58 -4.40 -13.52
N GLU A 70 -0.83 -5.56 -14.11
CA GLU A 70 -0.10 -6.05 -15.30
C GLU A 70 -0.14 -5.06 -16.49
N ARG A 71 -1.32 -4.45 -16.70
CA ARG A 71 -1.62 -3.55 -17.83
C ARG A 71 -1.45 -2.06 -17.49
N ILE A 72 -0.76 -1.75 -16.39
CA ILE A 72 -0.40 -0.38 -16.05
C ILE A 72 0.60 0.19 -17.05
N ASP A 73 0.51 1.49 -17.31
CA ASP A 73 1.46 2.19 -18.17
C ASP A 73 2.84 2.28 -17.50
N ASP A 74 3.89 2.20 -18.31
CA ASP A 74 5.26 2.34 -17.83
C ASP A 74 5.52 3.75 -17.29
N GLY A 75 6.27 3.85 -16.20
CA GLY A 75 6.53 5.09 -15.50
C GLY A 75 5.40 5.56 -14.57
N THR A 76 4.31 4.80 -14.44
CA THR A 76 3.21 5.13 -13.50
C THR A 76 3.73 5.20 -12.06
N TYR A 77 3.34 6.25 -11.33
CA TYR A 77 3.73 6.44 -9.94
C TYR A 77 2.78 5.66 -9.03
N VAL A 78 3.31 4.75 -8.23
CA VAL A 78 2.52 3.95 -7.29
C VAL A 78 3.08 4.15 -5.88
N MET A 79 2.27 4.76 -5.01
CA MET A 79 2.57 4.91 -3.60
C MET A 79 2.24 3.61 -2.86
N VAL A 80 3.24 2.99 -2.27
CA VAL A 80 3.11 1.76 -1.47
C VAL A 80 3.95 1.87 -0.21
N ASP A 81 3.78 0.92 0.71
CA ASP A 81 4.62 0.79 1.90
C ASP A 81 6.04 0.29 1.54
N GLY A 82 6.78 -0.30 2.49
CA GLY A 82 8.10 -0.90 2.27
C GLY A 82 8.08 -2.39 1.88
N TYR A 83 6.91 -3.00 1.61
CA TYR A 83 6.80 -4.43 1.36
C TYR A 83 7.58 -4.87 0.11
N SER A 84 8.37 -5.93 0.26
CA SER A 84 9.24 -6.46 -0.80
C SER A 84 8.48 -7.09 -1.96
N GLY A 85 7.20 -7.48 -1.78
CA GLY A 85 6.38 -8.02 -2.86
C GLY A 85 6.20 -7.05 -4.02
N TYR A 86 6.14 -5.75 -3.73
CA TYR A 86 6.07 -4.70 -4.75
C TYR A 86 7.35 -4.57 -5.60
N ASN A 87 8.50 -5.13 -5.17
CA ASN A 87 9.73 -5.11 -5.97
C ASN A 87 9.61 -5.90 -7.30
N LYS A 88 8.56 -6.72 -7.43
CA LYS A 88 8.23 -7.44 -8.66
C LYS A 88 7.59 -6.52 -9.72
N LEU A 89 7.04 -5.37 -9.34
CA LEU A 89 6.48 -4.39 -10.27
C LEU A 89 7.60 -3.55 -10.89
N LYS A 90 8.05 -3.91 -12.09
CA LYS A 90 9.18 -3.25 -12.75
C LYS A 90 8.82 -2.01 -13.56
N LYS A 91 7.56 -1.89 -13.98
CA LYS A 91 7.04 -0.78 -14.80
C LYS A 91 6.71 0.48 -14.00
N ILE A 92 6.76 0.41 -12.66
CA ILE A 92 6.27 1.50 -11.80
C ILE A 92 7.41 2.35 -11.25
N ARG A 93 7.12 3.62 -11.02
CA ARG A 93 7.91 4.49 -10.15
C ARG A 93 7.36 4.38 -8.73
N ARG A 94 8.05 3.63 -7.88
CA ARG A 94 7.64 3.43 -6.49
C ARG A 94 7.77 4.73 -5.70
N CYS A 95 6.67 5.19 -5.13
CA CYS A 95 6.65 6.27 -4.14
C CYS A 95 6.48 5.65 -2.75
N CYS A 96 7.22 6.14 -1.77
CA CYS A 96 7.05 5.66 -0.40
C CYS A 96 5.81 6.29 0.25
N CYS A 97 5.02 5.49 0.95
CA CYS A 97 3.88 5.98 1.71
C CYS A 97 4.32 6.71 2.99
N TYR A 98 4.03 8.01 3.07
CA TYR A 98 4.37 8.85 4.23
C TYR A 98 3.68 8.41 5.52
N ALA A 99 2.44 7.90 5.45
CA ALA A 99 1.75 7.35 6.60
C ALA A 99 2.50 6.15 7.20
N HIS A 100 2.99 5.25 6.34
CA HIS A 100 3.80 4.11 6.75
C HIS A 100 5.17 4.52 7.29
N ILE A 101 5.86 5.45 6.63
CA ILE A 101 7.14 6.00 7.11
C ILE A 101 6.96 6.56 8.52
N ARG A 102 5.96 7.42 8.72
CA ARG A 102 5.69 8.04 10.03
C ARG A 102 5.32 7.01 11.09
N ARG A 103 4.50 6.01 10.76
CA ARG A 103 4.16 4.92 11.69
C ARG A 103 5.43 4.21 12.16
N TYR A 104 6.30 3.78 11.23
CA TYR A 104 7.51 3.05 11.60
C TYR A 104 8.52 3.91 12.36
N LEU A 105 8.59 5.21 12.08
CA LEU A 105 9.39 6.13 12.89
C LEU A 105 8.82 6.27 14.31
N ILE A 106 7.50 6.34 14.48
CA ILE A 106 6.88 6.33 15.82
C ILE A 106 7.17 5.02 16.57
N GLU A 107 7.02 3.88 15.91
CA GLU A 107 7.30 2.55 16.49
C GLU A 107 8.77 2.38 16.88
N ALA A 108 9.68 3.09 16.21
CA ALA A 108 11.11 3.08 16.52
C ALA A 108 11.50 4.01 17.69
N ILE A 109 10.58 4.82 18.22
CA ILE A 109 10.84 5.67 19.40
C ILE A 109 10.67 4.82 20.67
N PRO A 110 11.68 4.74 21.55
CA PRO A 110 11.54 4.06 22.83
C PRO A 110 10.46 4.72 23.71
N ASN A 111 9.74 3.91 24.49
CA ASN A 111 8.70 4.39 25.39
C ASN A 111 9.25 5.48 26.34
N GLY A 112 8.62 6.65 26.37
CA GLY A 112 9.05 7.79 27.19
C GLY A 112 10.12 8.70 26.55
N HIS A 113 10.53 8.42 25.31
CA HIS A 113 11.53 9.22 24.57
C HIS A 113 10.90 10.04 23.42
N ASP A 114 9.59 10.32 23.46
CA ASP A 114 8.87 11.08 22.42
C ASP A 114 9.38 12.53 22.25
N LYS A 115 10.09 13.06 23.25
CA LYS A 115 10.69 14.40 23.25
C LYS A 115 12.22 14.38 23.16
N ASP A 116 12.83 13.22 22.98
CA ASP A 116 14.27 13.12 22.76
C ASP A 116 14.60 13.52 21.31
N TYR A 117 14.77 14.82 21.08
CA TYR A 117 15.07 15.38 19.76
C TYR A 117 16.47 15.00 19.22
N SER A 118 17.30 14.34 20.02
CA SER A 118 18.55 13.75 19.55
C SER A 118 18.34 12.38 18.88
N HIS A 119 17.21 11.72 19.16
CA HIS A 119 16.88 10.41 18.62
C HIS A 119 16.47 10.51 17.13
N PRO A 120 17.12 9.78 16.20
CA PRO A 120 16.83 9.89 14.76
C PRO A 120 15.37 9.62 14.39
N ALA A 121 14.69 8.71 15.11
CA ALA A 121 13.28 8.43 14.85
C ALA A 121 12.36 9.62 15.21
N VAL A 122 12.65 10.33 16.31
CA VAL A 122 11.90 11.55 16.70
C VAL A 122 12.11 12.65 15.66
N GLN A 123 13.36 12.84 15.20
CA GLN A 123 13.68 13.78 14.12
C GLN A 123 12.93 13.43 12.83
N GLY A 124 12.87 12.14 12.48
CA GLY A 124 12.12 11.65 11.34
C GLY A 124 10.62 11.94 11.45
N VAL A 125 10.00 11.68 12.61
CA VAL A 125 8.57 12.00 12.84
C VAL A 125 8.33 13.50 12.67
N LEU A 126 9.19 14.35 13.24
CA LEU A 126 9.08 15.81 13.10
C LEU A 126 9.22 16.26 11.64
N TYR A 127 10.12 15.64 10.87
CA TYR A 127 10.28 15.93 9.46
C TYR A 127 9.03 15.52 8.67
N CYS A 128 8.50 14.33 8.92
CA CYS A 128 7.24 13.86 8.35
C CYS A 128 6.09 14.84 8.63
N ASN A 129 5.87 15.24 9.89
CA ASN A 129 4.81 16.17 10.29
C ASN A 129 4.91 17.57 9.65
N LYS A 130 6.09 17.96 9.15
CA LYS A 130 6.26 19.24 8.44
C LYS A 130 5.83 19.17 6.98
N LEU A 131 5.90 17.98 6.37
CA LEU A 131 5.62 17.76 4.96
C LEU A 131 4.15 17.46 4.66
N PHE A 132 3.42 16.92 5.63
CA PHE A 132 2.02 16.52 5.49
C PHE A 132 1.25 16.64 6.81
#